data_AF-A0A3A8KD83-F1
#
_entry.id   AF-A0A3A8KD83-F1
#
_cell.length_a   1.000
_cell.length_b   1.000
_cell.length_c   1.000
_cell.angle_alpha   90.00
_cell.angle_beta   90.00
_cell.angle_gamma   90.00
#
_symmetry.space_group_name_H-M   'P 1'
#
loop_
_entity.id
_entity.type
_entity.pdbx_description
1 polymer ?
#
loop_
_entity_poly.entity_id
_entity_poly.type
_entity_poly.pdbx_seq_one_letter_code
_entity_poly.pdbx_strand_id
1 'polypeptide(L)'
;MQAEAPGAMHVAFADLIDLAAAKVGGKALLANDEFFAPKEAMLEPGRGVFIADKYTERGKWMDGWETRRKRVPGYDWCIVKLGLPGAIHGIDVDTNHFIGNFPEYASLEACEVDGDPSAESLAQDVSRWTELVPRSRLRGGSRNLFAVANERRFTHVRLNIFPDGGVARLRVHGMVLPDWHALKTAGLVDLAAAANGGSVVTCNDQFFGTKDNLIFPGRAANMGEGWETRRKRVPGFDWIVVKLATAGTLRRAEVDTHFFKGNFPDRCSLEGIHLEEPLLDFANATHLKWKELLPQSKLQADHCHVFDKELKDVGPITHVRLNIFPDGGVSRLRLFGEPA
;
A
#
# COMPACT_ATOMS: atom_id res chain seq x y z
N MET A 1 13.51 6.51 -4.63
CA MET A 1 13.44 5.20 -5.31
C MET A 1 14.78 4.92 -5.95
N GLN A 2 15.46 3.84 -5.57
CA GLN A 2 16.53 3.30 -6.41
C GLN A 2 15.83 2.68 -7.63
N ALA A 3 16.16 3.17 -8.84
CA ALA A 3 15.67 2.55 -10.06
C ALA A 3 16.08 1.08 -10.07
N GLU A 4 15.13 0.19 -10.35
CA GLU A 4 15.45 -1.24 -10.52
C GLU A 4 16.50 -1.38 -11.63
N ALA A 5 17.43 -2.32 -11.45
CA ALA A 5 18.47 -2.59 -12.43
C ALA A 5 17.83 -2.92 -13.79
N PRO A 6 18.36 -2.40 -14.92
CA PRO A 6 17.82 -2.70 -16.24
C PRO A 6 17.76 -4.22 -16.47
N GLY A 7 16.57 -4.73 -16.79
CA GLY A 7 16.34 -6.17 -17.06
C GLY A 7 15.75 -6.99 -15.91
N ALA A 8 15.40 -6.38 -14.78
CA ALA A 8 14.61 -7.06 -13.76
C ALA A 8 13.23 -7.45 -14.32
N MET A 9 12.84 -8.71 -14.15
CA MET A 9 11.53 -9.19 -14.57
C MET A 9 10.46 -8.49 -13.71
N HIS A 10 9.64 -7.66 -14.33
CA HIS A 10 8.54 -7.00 -13.66
C HIS A 10 7.50 -8.05 -13.22
N VAL A 11 7.17 -8.07 -11.93
CA VAL A 11 6.21 -9.02 -11.36
C VAL A 11 4.93 -8.26 -11.08
N ALA A 12 3.88 -8.53 -11.85
CA ALA A 12 2.65 -7.74 -11.85
C ALA A 12 2.01 -7.55 -10.46
N PHE A 13 2.05 -8.56 -9.59
CA PHE A 13 1.48 -8.40 -8.24
C PHE A 13 2.25 -7.39 -7.39
N ALA A 14 3.53 -7.13 -7.65
CA ALA A 14 4.35 -6.22 -6.86
C ALA A 14 3.95 -4.74 -7.03
N ASP A 15 3.13 -4.42 -8.04
CA ASP A 15 2.52 -3.10 -8.23
C ASP A 15 1.25 -2.91 -7.39
N LEU A 16 0.71 -3.99 -6.81
CA LEU A 16 -0.44 -3.91 -5.90
C LEU A 16 -0.03 -3.35 -4.54
N ILE A 17 -1.01 -2.84 -3.80
CA ILE A 17 -0.81 -2.27 -2.47
C ILE A 17 -0.21 -3.32 -1.54
N ASP A 18 0.83 -2.92 -0.78
CA ASP A 18 1.32 -3.71 0.35
C ASP A 18 0.33 -3.59 1.53
N LEU A 19 -0.49 -4.63 1.69
CA LEU A 19 -1.54 -4.73 2.71
C LEU A 19 -0.98 -4.78 4.13
N ALA A 20 0.30 -5.16 4.28
CA ALA A 20 0.98 -5.26 5.57
C ALA A 20 1.77 -3.98 5.94
N ALA A 21 1.86 -2.99 5.05
CA ALA A 21 2.68 -1.81 5.29
C ALA A 21 2.23 -1.04 6.55
N ALA A 22 3.21 -0.57 7.34
CA ALA A 22 2.93 0.19 8.56
C ALA A 22 2.09 1.45 8.29
N LYS A 23 2.35 2.13 7.17
CA LYS A 23 1.62 3.36 6.75
C LYS A 23 0.15 3.14 6.42
N VAL A 24 -0.27 1.90 6.14
CA VAL A 24 -1.69 1.55 5.97
C VAL A 24 -2.29 0.89 7.22
N GLY A 25 -1.54 0.88 8.33
CA GLY A 25 -1.99 0.36 9.63
C GLY A 25 -1.54 -1.07 9.93
N GLY A 26 -0.68 -1.68 9.11
CA GLY A 26 -0.16 -3.02 9.36
C GLY A 26 0.72 -3.06 10.62
N LYS A 27 0.67 -4.19 11.34
CA LYS A 27 1.36 -4.35 12.63
C LYS A 27 1.93 -5.76 12.77
N ALA A 28 3.20 -5.87 13.13
CA ALA A 28 3.79 -7.13 13.58
C ALA A 28 3.36 -7.36 15.04
N LEU A 29 2.52 -8.36 15.27
CA LEU A 29 1.85 -8.57 16.55
C LEU A 29 2.72 -9.36 17.54
N LEU A 30 3.26 -10.48 17.07
CA LEU A 30 3.98 -11.43 17.93
C LEU A 30 4.97 -12.22 17.08
N ALA A 31 6.17 -12.39 17.59
CA ALA A 31 7.13 -13.36 17.08
C ALA A 31 7.59 -14.25 18.22
N ASN A 32 7.97 -15.48 17.92
CA ASN A 32 8.51 -16.40 18.93
C ASN A 32 9.96 -16.06 19.34
N ASP A 33 10.68 -15.32 18.51
CA ASP A 33 12.00 -14.77 18.79
C ASP A 33 12.19 -13.46 18.00
N GLU A 34 12.90 -12.49 18.58
CA GLU A 34 13.30 -11.23 17.93
C GLU A 34 14.60 -10.72 18.58
N PHE A 35 15.51 -11.65 18.86
CA PHE A 35 16.66 -11.34 19.68
C PHE A 35 17.56 -10.27 19.05
N PHE A 36 18.01 -10.45 17.81
CA PHE A 36 19.00 -9.55 17.20
C PHE A 36 18.36 -8.29 16.62
N ALA A 37 17.17 -8.41 16.02
CA ALA A 37 16.47 -7.30 15.41
C ALA A 37 14.94 -7.46 15.50
N PRO A 38 14.19 -6.37 15.71
CA PRO A 38 12.77 -6.40 16.04
C PRO A 38 11.90 -6.77 14.84
N LYS A 39 10.80 -7.49 15.09
CA LYS A 39 9.86 -7.95 14.04
C LYS A 39 9.20 -6.78 13.27
N GLU A 40 8.99 -5.64 13.93
CA GLU A 40 8.35 -4.45 13.35
C GLU A 40 9.12 -3.90 12.15
N ALA A 41 10.46 -4.07 12.14
CA ALA A 41 11.31 -3.59 11.05
C ALA A 41 10.98 -4.23 9.70
N MET A 42 10.31 -5.38 9.66
CA MET A 42 9.84 -5.99 8.41
C MET A 42 8.82 -5.13 7.66
N LEU A 43 8.07 -4.29 8.36
CA LEU A 43 6.96 -3.50 7.80
C LEU A 43 7.37 -2.07 7.43
N GLU A 44 8.61 -1.69 7.75
CA GLU A 44 9.18 -0.38 7.43
C GLU A 44 9.27 -0.16 5.91
N PRO A 45 9.19 1.08 5.41
CA PRO A 45 9.27 1.36 3.98
C PRO A 45 10.67 1.08 3.39
N GLY A 46 10.74 1.03 2.06
CA GLY A 46 12.00 0.80 1.33
C GLY A 46 12.57 -0.60 1.50
N ARG A 47 13.83 -0.79 1.08
CA ARG A 47 14.60 -2.02 1.38
C ARG A 47 15.39 -1.79 2.67
N GLY A 48 15.72 -2.86 3.38
CA GLY A 48 16.56 -2.78 4.57
C GLY A 48 17.90 -2.11 4.25
N VAL A 49 18.41 -1.29 5.16
CA VAL A 49 19.70 -0.60 5.04
C VAL A 49 20.79 -1.25 5.90
N PHE A 50 22.04 -1.14 5.47
CA PHE A 50 23.19 -1.61 6.25
C PHE A 50 24.05 -0.44 6.71
N ILE A 51 24.37 -0.41 8.00
CA ILE A 51 25.26 0.59 8.60
C ILE A 51 26.47 -0.14 9.19
N ALA A 52 27.62 -0.03 8.52
CA ALA A 52 28.81 -0.87 8.74
C ALA A 52 29.33 -0.89 10.18
N ASP A 53 29.23 0.23 10.90
CA ASP A 53 29.79 0.36 12.26
C ASP A 53 28.73 0.49 13.36
N LYS A 54 27.45 0.19 13.05
CA LYS A 54 26.36 0.21 14.03
C LYS A 54 26.16 -1.15 14.71
N TYR A 55 26.10 -1.15 16.03
CA TYR A 55 25.87 -2.30 16.89
C TYR A 55 24.81 -1.97 17.94
N THR A 56 24.15 -3.01 18.47
CA THR A 56 23.24 -2.96 19.62
C THR A 56 23.85 -3.77 20.76
N GLU A 57 23.23 -3.74 21.94
CA GLU A 57 23.63 -4.61 23.07
C GLU A 57 23.52 -6.11 22.74
N ARG A 58 22.79 -6.46 21.69
CA ARG A 58 22.54 -7.85 21.27
C ARG A 58 23.35 -8.28 20.06
N GLY A 59 24.14 -7.39 19.45
CA GLY A 59 25.01 -7.73 18.32
C GLY A 59 25.06 -6.67 17.24
N LYS A 60 25.26 -7.09 15.99
CA LYS A 60 25.23 -6.19 14.84
C LYS A 60 23.84 -5.59 14.69
N TRP A 61 23.72 -4.28 14.47
CA TRP A 61 22.42 -3.71 14.12
C TRP A 61 22.04 -4.12 12.70
N MET A 62 20.85 -4.70 12.56
CA MET A 62 20.26 -5.08 11.27
C MET A 62 18.92 -4.38 11.08
N ASP A 63 18.66 -3.94 9.85
CA ASP A 63 17.38 -3.34 9.44
C ASP A 63 16.43 -4.43 8.93
N GLY A 64 15.82 -5.14 9.88
CA GLY A 64 14.91 -6.25 9.63
C GLY A 64 14.54 -6.97 10.92
N TRP A 65 13.87 -8.11 10.78
CA TRP A 65 13.65 -9.06 11.86
C TRP A 65 14.77 -10.09 11.85
N GLU A 66 15.40 -10.38 12.99
CA GLU A 66 16.45 -11.41 13.08
C GLU A 66 16.39 -12.17 14.41
N THR A 67 16.36 -13.49 14.31
CA THR A 67 16.21 -14.40 15.44
C THR A 67 17.54 -15.04 15.89
N ARG A 68 17.55 -15.58 17.11
CA ARG A 68 18.67 -16.41 17.58
C ARG A 68 18.87 -17.63 16.69
N ARG A 69 20.14 -18.03 16.52
CA ARG A 69 20.49 -19.33 15.93
C ARG A 69 19.79 -20.46 16.67
N LYS A 70 18.97 -21.24 15.95
CA LYS A 70 18.23 -22.36 16.51
C LYS A 70 19.15 -23.57 16.59
N ARG A 71 19.16 -24.21 17.76
CA ARG A 71 19.97 -25.42 18.06
C ARG A 71 19.11 -26.66 18.33
N VAL A 72 17.80 -26.51 18.15
CA VAL A 72 16.78 -27.55 18.37
C VAL A 72 15.87 -27.63 17.15
N PRO A 73 15.19 -28.77 16.91
CA PRO A 73 14.21 -28.85 15.83
C PRO A 73 13.12 -27.78 15.96
N GLY A 74 12.70 -27.22 14.82
CA GLY A 74 11.64 -26.21 14.75
C GLY A 74 11.95 -25.12 13.74
N TYR A 75 11.18 -24.04 13.81
CA TYR A 75 11.30 -22.85 12.98
C TYR A 75 10.91 -21.61 13.80
N ASP A 76 11.19 -20.42 13.28
CA ASP A 76 10.73 -19.16 13.86
C ASP A 76 9.59 -18.58 13.05
N TRP A 77 8.72 -17.81 13.71
CA TRP A 77 7.53 -17.27 13.09
C TRP A 77 7.19 -15.89 13.62
N CYS A 78 6.52 -15.10 12.78
CA CYS A 78 5.98 -13.80 13.13
C CYS A 78 4.55 -13.65 12.58
N ILE A 79 3.61 -13.26 13.45
CA ILE A 79 2.24 -12.92 13.10
C ILE A 79 2.16 -11.43 12.80
N VAL A 80 1.53 -11.09 11.68
CA VAL A 80 1.30 -9.72 11.22
C VAL A 80 -0.19 -9.52 10.98
N LYS A 81 -0.74 -8.45 11.56
CA LYS A 81 -2.06 -7.93 11.21
C LYS A 81 -1.93 -7.05 9.97
N LEU A 82 -2.70 -7.34 8.94
CA LEU A 82 -2.78 -6.49 7.76
C LEU A 82 -3.46 -5.17 8.12
N GLY A 83 -2.93 -4.06 7.62
CA GLY A 83 -3.56 -2.76 7.78
C GLY A 83 -4.80 -2.63 6.88
N LEU A 84 -4.75 -3.29 5.72
CA LEU A 84 -5.84 -3.34 4.75
C LEU A 84 -6.21 -4.82 4.50
N PRO A 85 -7.33 -5.31 5.06
CA PRO A 85 -7.81 -6.65 4.78
C PRO A 85 -8.11 -6.86 3.29
N GLY A 86 -7.73 -8.02 2.74
CA GLY A 86 -7.82 -8.22 1.30
C GLY A 86 -7.45 -9.60 0.82
N ALA A 87 -7.59 -9.80 -0.49
CA ALA A 87 -7.06 -10.95 -1.19
C ALA A 87 -5.56 -10.74 -1.45
N ILE A 88 -4.75 -11.76 -1.14
CA ILE A 88 -3.30 -11.71 -1.29
C ILE A 88 -2.94 -12.33 -2.64
N HIS A 89 -2.28 -11.55 -3.51
CA HIS A 89 -1.86 -11.99 -4.85
C HIS A 89 -0.38 -12.36 -4.91
N GLY A 90 0.41 -11.90 -3.94
CA GLY A 90 1.79 -12.33 -3.79
C GLY A 90 2.47 -11.72 -2.58
N ILE A 91 3.64 -12.25 -2.25
CA ILE A 91 4.50 -11.72 -1.19
C ILE A 91 5.91 -11.50 -1.68
N ASP A 92 6.62 -10.62 -0.97
CA ASP A 92 8.06 -10.45 -1.07
C ASP A 92 8.71 -10.66 0.29
N VAL A 93 9.54 -11.69 0.40
CA VAL A 93 10.40 -11.92 1.57
C VAL A 93 11.80 -11.40 1.21
N ASP A 94 12.03 -10.11 1.43
CA ASP A 94 13.32 -9.47 1.10
C ASP A 94 14.35 -9.78 2.19
N THR A 95 15.45 -10.40 1.79
CA THR A 95 16.58 -10.74 2.67
C THR A 95 17.75 -9.76 2.47
N ASN A 96 17.49 -8.54 2.01
CA ASN A 96 18.53 -7.53 1.77
C ASN A 96 19.48 -7.41 2.98
N HIS A 97 20.80 -7.42 2.72
CA HIS A 97 21.86 -7.41 3.73
C HIS A 97 21.92 -8.62 4.70
N PHE A 98 20.96 -9.53 4.67
CA PHE A 98 21.08 -10.87 5.25
C PHE A 98 21.70 -11.81 4.20
N ILE A 99 23.03 -11.82 4.13
CA ILE A 99 23.77 -12.56 3.09
C ILE A 99 24.11 -13.98 3.53
N GLY A 100 24.59 -14.14 4.77
CA GLY A 100 24.99 -15.44 5.34
C GLY A 100 24.09 -15.91 6.47
N ASN A 101 23.19 -15.06 6.96
CA ASN A 101 22.30 -15.26 8.11
C ASN A 101 20.82 -15.10 7.72
N PHE A 102 20.49 -15.19 6.44
CA PHE A 102 19.09 -15.30 6.01
C PHE A 102 18.57 -16.71 6.27
N PRO A 103 17.25 -16.90 6.46
CA PRO A 103 16.69 -18.25 6.58
C PRO A 103 16.75 -18.99 5.24
N GLU A 104 17.08 -20.27 5.25
CA GLU A 104 17.18 -21.05 4.01
C GLU A 104 15.83 -21.24 3.32
N TYR A 105 14.75 -21.29 4.10
CA TYR A 105 13.39 -21.41 3.60
C TYR A 105 12.44 -20.47 4.36
N ALA A 106 11.33 -20.12 3.71
CA ALA A 106 10.18 -19.51 4.36
C ALA A 106 8.86 -20.12 3.86
N SER A 107 7.81 -20.02 4.66
CA SER A 107 6.42 -20.24 4.25
C SER A 107 5.55 -19.10 4.76
N LEU A 108 4.37 -18.93 4.17
CA LEU A 108 3.40 -17.94 4.62
C LEU A 108 2.01 -18.57 4.72
N GLU A 109 1.38 -18.36 5.86
CA GLU A 109 -0.01 -18.71 6.10
C GLU A 109 -0.83 -17.44 6.33
N ALA A 110 -2.14 -17.53 6.11
CA ALA A 110 -3.05 -16.42 6.36
C ALA A 110 -4.37 -16.89 6.99
N CYS A 111 -5.03 -16.00 7.71
CA CYS A 111 -6.36 -16.23 8.24
C CYS A 111 -7.19 -14.94 8.20
N GLU A 112 -8.51 -15.14 8.21
CA GLU A 112 -9.49 -14.08 8.43
C GLU A 112 -10.03 -14.24 9.85
N VAL A 113 -9.99 -13.16 10.61
CA VAL A 113 -10.52 -13.10 11.97
C VAL A 113 -11.23 -11.78 12.16
N ASP A 114 -12.44 -11.85 12.70
CA ASP A 114 -13.24 -10.71 13.10
C ASP A 114 -12.79 -10.14 14.45
N GLY A 115 -13.00 -8.84 14.65
CA GLY A 115 -12.65 -8.14 15.88
C GLY A 115 -11.14 -7.93 16.04
N ASP A 116 -10.68 -7.95 17.29
CA ASP A 116 -9.27 -7.72 17.65
C ASP A 116 -8.78 -8.83 18.59
N PRO A 117 -8.55 -10.06 18.06
CA PRO A 117 -8.06 -11.17 18.87
C PRO A 117 -6.66 -10.86 19.43
N SER A 118 -6.34 -11.39 20.62
CA SER A 118 -4.97 -11.28 21.13
C SER A 118 -3.99 -12.08 20.26
N ALA A 119 -2.75 -11.62 20.20
CA ALA A 119 -1.72 -12.26 19.40
C ALA A 119 -1.41 -13.70 19.88
N GLU A 120 -1.53 -13.94 21.20
CA GLU A 120 -1.36 -15.26 21.80
C GLU A 120 -2.46 -16.23 21.38
N SER A 121 -3.72 -15.76 21.30
CA SER A 121 -4.85 -16.56 20.82
C SER A 121 -4.65 -16.97 19.36
N LEU A 122 -4.21 -16.03 18.51
CA LEU A 122 -3.88 -16.30 17.11
C LEU A 122 -2.74 -17.33 16.96
N ALA A 123 -1.75 -17.29 17.84
CA ALA A 123 -0.63 -18.23 17.82
C ALA A 123 -1.03 -19.65 18.26
N GLN A 124 -1.98 -19.78 19.19
CA GLN A 124 -2.44 -21.06 19.72
C GLN A 124 -3.42 -21.79 18.79
N ASP A 125 -4.28 -21.06 18.07
CA ASP A 125 -5.26 -21.67 17.17
C ASP A 125 -4.67 -21.94 15.77
N VAL A 126 -3.87 -23.00 15.70
CA VAL A 126 -3.20 -23.42 14.46
C VAL A 126 -4.21 -23.77 13.35
N SER A 127 -5.41 -24.21 13.71
CA SER A 127 -6.44 -24.68 12.76
C SER A 127 -7.01 -23.58 11.85
N ARG A 128 -6.83 -22.30 12.22
CA ARG A 128 -7.31 -21.14 11.46
C ARG A 128 -6.45 -20.77 10.26
N TRP A 129 -5.20 -21.22 10.24
CA TRP A 129 -4.20 -20.77 9.29
C TRP A 129 -4.30 -21.58 7.99
N THR A 130 -4.48 -20.88 6.88
CA THR A 130 -4.44 -21.45 5.53
C THR A 130 -3.07 -21.18 4.92
N GLU A 131 -2.37 -22.23 4.48
CA GLU A 131 -1.10 -22.05 3.76
C GLU A 131 -1.33 -21.36 2.42
N LEU A 132 -0.65 -20.23 2.20
CA LEU A 132 -0.69 -19.48 0.93
C LEU A 132 0.59 -19.64 0.13
N VAL A 133 1.73 -19.72 0.82
CA VAL A 133 3.03 -20.00 0.23
C VAL A 133 3.62 -21.20 0.94
N PRO A 134 3.81 -22.34 0.26
CA PRO A 134 4.42 -23.52 0.86
C PRO A 134 5.87 -23.24 1.21
N ARG A 135 6.48 -24.10 2.05
CA ARG A 135 7.90 -23.99 2.39
C ARG A 135 8.77 -23.92 1.14
N SER A 136 9.29 -22.73 0.88
CA SER A 136 9.98 -22.36 -0.34
C SER A 136 11.39 -21.87 -0.02
N ARG A 137 12.35 -22.22 -0.88
CA ARG A 137 13.75 -21.84 -0.69
C ARG A 137 13.93 -20.34 -0.93
N LEU A 138 14.70 -19.69 -0.07
CA LEU A 138 15.08 -18.28 -0.26
C LEU A 138 16.47 -18.15 -0.86
N ARG A 139 16.70 -17.01 -1.50
CA ARG A 139 18.01 -16.49 -1.85
C ARG A 139 18.35 -15.34 -0.90
N GLY A 140 19.58 -15.35 -0.37
CA GLY A 140 20.11 -14.31 0.52
C GLY A 140 20.43 -13.01 -0.22
N GLY A 141 20.28 -11.88 0.48
CA GLY A 141 20.56 -10.56 -0.08
C GLY A 141 19.60 -10.11 -1.19
N SER A 142 18.44 -10.74 -1.35
CA SER A 142 17.56 -10.52 -2.50
C SER A 142 16.09 -10.47 -2.11
N ARG A 143 15.28 -9.87 -2.99
CA ARG A 143 13.84 -10.03 -3.01
C ARG A 143 13.49 -11.50 -3.33
N ASN A 144 12.54 -12.07 -2.61
CA ASN A 144 12.04 -13.43 -2.87
C ASN A 144 10.53 -13.35 -3.09
N LEU A 145 10.16 -13.36 -4.37
CA LEU A 145 8.80 -13.08 -4.83
C LEU A 145 8.03 -14.38 -5.02
N PHE A 146 6.90 -14.50 -4.34
CA PHE A 146 6.01 -15.67 -4.42
C PHE A 146 4.60 -15.23 -4.79
N ALA A 147 4.09 -15.71 -5.92
CA ALA A 147 2.71 -15.48 -6.32
C ALA A 147 1.76 -16.34 -5.46
N VAL A 148 0.59 -15.80 -5.14
CA VAL A 148 -0.46 -16.47 -4.40
C VAL A 148 -1.73 -16.48 -5.26
N ALA A 149 -2.33 -17.65 -5.41
CA ALA A 149 -3.57 -17.84 -6.16
C ALA A 149 -4.73 -18.13 -5.19
N ASN A 150 -5.13 -17.11 -4.42
CA ASN A 150 -6.23 -17.22 -3.46
C ASN A 150 -6.99 -15.89 -3.36
N GLU A 151 -8.28 -15.92 -3.71
CA GLU A 151 -9.15 -14.75 -3.75
C GLU A 151 -9.90 -14.51 -2.44
N ARG A 152 -9.71 -15.35 -1.42
CA ARG A 152 -10.32 -15.15 -0.10
C ARG A 152 -9.76 -13.90 0.56
N ARG A 153 -10.60 -13.26 1.37
CA ARG A 153 -10.19 -12.15 2.24
C ARG A 153 -9.37 -12.69 3.41
N PHE A 154 -8.31 -11.97 3.75
CA PHE A 154 -7.48 -12.24 4.92
C PHE A 154 -7.28 -10.97 5.74
N THR A 155 -7.13 -11.11 7.07
CA THR A 155 -6.84 -10.01 7.99
C THR A 155 -5.48 -10.15 8.67
N HIS A 156 -4.92 -11.37 8.71
CA HIS A 156 -3.63 -11.65 9.31
C HIS A 156 -2.81 -12.59 8.43
N VAL A 157 -1.49 -12.47 8.53
CA VAL A 157 -0.53 -13.42 7.95
C VAL A 157 0.44 -13.91 9.02
N ARG A 158 0.97 -15.12 8.85
CA ARG A 158 2.06 -15.66 9.65
C ARG A 158 3.20 -16.03 8.72
N LEU A 159 4.31 -15.31 8.85
CA LEU A 159 5.56 -15.64 8.18
C LEU A 159 6.30 -16.67 9.04
N ASN A 160 6.67 -17.79 8.44
CA ASN A 160 7.49 -18.82 9.06
C ASN A 160 8.85 -18.85 8.36
N ILE A 161 9.95 -18.85 9.12
CA ILE A 161 11.33 -18.91 8.62
C ILE A 161 12.06 -20.14 9.18
N PHE A 162 12.79 -20.85 8.32
CA PHE A 162 13.35 -22.16 8.65
C PHE A 162 14.88 -22.20 8.50
N PRO A 163 15.60 -22.70 9.52
CA PRO A 163 15.16 -22.90 10.91
C PRO A 163 15.07 -21.58 11.71
N ASP A 164 15.84 -20.59 11.31
CA ASP A 164 16.03 -19.27 11.93
C ASP A 164 16.75 -18.35 10.92
N GLY A 165 16.95 -17.09 11.29
CA GLY A 165 17.73 -16.14 10.49
C GLY A 165 17.09 -14.76 10.47
N GLY A 166 17.44 -13.98 9.46
CA GLY A 166 16.92 -12.63 9.30
C GLY A 166 16.22 -12.33 7.97
N VAL A 167 15.17 -11.53 8.06
CA VAL A 167 14.35 -11.01 6.97
C VAL A 167 14.31 -9.50 7.06
N ALA A 168 14.73 -8.81 6.00
CA ALA A 168 14.77 -7.35 5.98
C ALA A 168 13.37 -6.75 5.88
N ARG A 169 12.56 -7.24 4.94
CA ARG A 169 11.19 -6.77 4.72
C ARG A 169 10.26 -7.92 4.38
N LEU A 170 9.01 -7.77 4.81
CA LEU A 170 7.88 -8.54 4.32
C LEU A 170 6.95 -7.56 3.59
N ARG A 171 6.64 -7.86 2.32
CA ARG A 171 5.54 -7.20 1.58
C ARG A 171 4.45 -8.20 1.32
N VAL A 172 3.20 -7.80 1.53
CA VAL A 172 2.02 -8.62 1.26
C VAL A 172 1.17 -7.87 0.23
N HIS A 173 1.39 -8.18 -1.04
CA HIS A 173 0.76 -7.48 -2.15
C HIS A 173 -0.62 -8.05 -2.47
N GLY A 174 -1.62 -7.19 -2.56
CA GLY A 174 -2.98 -7.66 -2.79
C GLY A 174 -4.00 -6.58 -3.08
N MET A 175 -5.24 -7.03 -3.25
CA MET A 175 -6.40 -6.18 -3.47
C MET A 175 -7.22 -6.10 -2.18
N VAL A 176 -7.56 -4.88 -1.77
CA VAL A 176 -8.37 -4.64 -0.58
C VAL A 176 -9.78 -5.17 -0.79
N LEU A 177 -10.28 -5.95 0.16
CA LEU A 177 -11.65 -6.43 0.21
C LEU A 177 -12.31 -5.81 1.45
N PRO A 178 -13.04 -4.70 1.29
CA PRO A 178 -13.65 -4.01 2.43
C PRO A 178 -14.83 -4.79 2.99
N ASP A 179 -15.23 -4.47 4.21
CA ASP A 179 -16.54 -4.86 4.74
C ASP A 179 -17.63 -3.95 4.14
N TRP A 180 -18.26 -4.43 3.07
CA TRP A 180 -19.32 -3.69 2.40
C TRP A 180 -20.56 -3.44 3.26
N HIS A 181 -20.83 -4.29 4.25
CA HIS A 181 -21.96 -4.09 5.14
C HIS A 181 -21.72 -2.89 6.05
N ALA A 182 -20.52 -2.80 6.62
CA ALA A 182 -20.10 -1.63 7.39
C ALA A 182 -20.10 -0.35 6.54
N LEU A 183 -19.60 -0.40 5.29
CA LEU A 183 -19.57 0.78 4.41
C LEU A 183 -20.96 1.32 4.06
N LYS A 184 -21.92 0.45 3.73
CA LYS A 184 -23.27 0.89 3.34
C LYS A 184 -24.07 1.54 4.47
N THR A 185 -23.67 1.31 5.72
CA THR A 185 -24.35 1.88 6.89
C THR A 185 -23.71 3.18 7.39
N ALA A 186 -22.55 3.58 6.85
CA ALA A 186 -21.77 4.72 7.30
C ALA A 186 -22.21 6.10 6.74
N GLY A 187 -23.24 6.14 5.89
CA GLY A 187 -23.67 7.36 5.21
C GLY A 187 -22.78 7.69 4.01
N LEU A 188 -22.10 8.83 4.04
CA LEU A 188 -21.12 9.18 2.99
C LEU A 188 -19.85 8.36 3.15
N VAL A 189 -19.46 7.66 2.09
CA VAL A 189 -18.28 6.80 2.04
C VAL A 189 -17.19 7.51 1.25
N ASP A 190 -15.94 7.52 1.73
CA ASP A 190 -14.80 7.90 0.89
C ASP A 190 -14.58 6.82 -0.18
N LEU A 191 -15.12 7.05 -1.37
CA LEU A 191 -15.07 6.14 -2.50
C LEU A 191 -13.65 6.02 -3.08
N ALA A 192 -12.76 6.97 -2.81
CA ALA A 192 -11.36 6.89 -3.25
C ALA A 192 -10.48 6.06 -2.32
N ALA A 193 -10.85 5.94 -1.02
CA ALA A 193 -10.00 5.34 -0.01
C ALA A 193 -9.57 3.92 -0.37
N ALA A 194 -8.26 3.66 -0.25
CA ALA A 194 -7.73 2.30 -0.37
C ALA A 194 -8.41 1.33 0.60
N ALA A 195 -8.67 1.77 1.84
CA ALA A 195 -9.38 1.00 2.87
C ALA A 195 -10.80 0.57 2.47
N ASN A 196 -11.42 1.30 1.54
CA ASN A 196 -12.75 1.00 1.03
C ASN A 196 -12.70 0.25 -0.30
N GLY A 197 -11.52 -0.12 -0.81
CA GLY A 197 -11.36 -0.80 -2.11
C GLY A 197 -11.08 0.15 -3.28
N GLY A 198 -10.91 1.45 -3.04
CA GLY A 198 -10.42 2.38 -4.05
C GLY A 198 -8.99 2.03 -4.47
N SER A 199 -8.64 2.28 -5.73
CA SER A 199 -7.30 1.96 -6.26
C SER A 199 -6.84 2.98 -7.28
N VAL A 200 -5.53 3.24 -7.34
CA VAL A 200 -4.98 4.11 -8.38
C VAL A 200 -4.60 3.29 -9.59
N VAL A 201 -5.26 3.57 -10.71
CA VAL A 201 -5.10 2.81 -11.96
C VAL A 201 -3.83 3.23 -12.70
N THR A 202 -3.63 4.54 -12.85
CA THR A 202 -2.49 5.07 -13.60
C THR A 202 -2.28 6.57 -13.30
N CYS A 203 -1.10 7.06 -13.62
CA CYS A 203 -0.72 8.47 -13.59
C CYS A 203 0.33 8.72 -14.66
N ASN A 204 0.49 9.97 -15.10
CA ASN A 204 1.52 10.30 -16.09
C ASN A 204 2.93 10.48 -15.49
N ASP A 205 3.04 10.78 -14.20
CA ASP A 205 4.31 10.89 -13.47
C ASP A 205 4.11 10.51 -11.99
N GLN A 206 5.10 9.86 -11.38
CA GLN A 206 5.14 9.49 -9.95
C GLN A 206 6.58 9.46 -9.43
N PHE A 207 7.44 10.37 -9.90
CA PHE A 207 8.88 10.26 -9.73
C PHE A 207 9.36 10.34 -8.26
N PHE A 208 8.72 11.15 -7.42
CA PHE A 208 9.16 11.36 -6.03
C PHE A 208 8.32 10.59 -5.01
N GLY A 209 7.01 10.46 -5.26
CA GLY A 209 6.07 9.75 -4.38
C GLY A 209 5.17 8.79 -5.17
N THR A 210 4.97 7.58 -4.63
CA THR A 210 4.16 6.54 -5.30
C THR A 210 2.70 6.95 -5.37
N LYS A 211 2.06 6.66 -6.51
CA LYS A 211 0.66 7.02 -6.81
C LYS A 211 -0.34 6.64 -5.70
N ASP A 212 -0.19 5.47 -5.07
CA ASP A 212 -1.16 4.93 -4.09
C ASP A 212 -1.20 5.71 -2.77
N ASN A 213 -0.14 6.48 -2.47
CA ASN A 213 -0.11 7.36 -1.30
C ASN A 213 -1.30 8.33 -1.25
N LEU A 214 -1.78 8.75 -2.43
CA LEU A 214 -2.88 9.69 -2.58
C LEU A 214 -4.17 9.23 -1.86
N ILE A 215 -4.39 7.91 -1.78
CA ILE A 215 -5.64 7.32 -1.28
C ILE A 215 -5.47 6.53 0.04
N PHE A 216 -4.26 6.49 0.60
CA PHE A 216 -4.00 5.79 1.86
C PHE A 216 -4.63 6.45 3.08
N PRO A 217 -4.89 5.70 4.17
CA PRO A 217 -5.52 6.23 5.38
C PRO A 217 -4.79 7.42 6.02
N GLY A 218 -5.50 8.15 6.86
CA GLY A 218 -4.95 9.27 7.63
C GLY A 218 -4.43 10.42 6.77
N ARG A 219 -3.56 11.23 7.37
CA ARG A 219 -2.78 12.27 6.68
C ARG A 219 -1.34 11.79 6.54
N ALA A 220 -0.65 12.22 5.49
CA ALA A 220 0.78 11.95 5.32
C ALA A 220 1.56 12.37 6.57
N ALA A 221 2.54 11.59 7.01
CA ALA A 221 3.44 11.94 8.11
C ALA A 221 4.59 12.86 7.68
N ASN A 222 4.88 12.91 6.37
CA ASN A 222 5.86 13.77 5.74
C ASN A 222 5.57 13.87 4.23
N MET A 223 6.32 14.69 3.50
CA MET A 223 6.14 14.92 2.06
C MET A 223 6.32 13.64 1.21
N GLY A 224 7.18 12.70 1.64
CA GLY A 224 7.42 11.44 0.93
C GLY A 224 6.24 10.45 0.96
N GLU A 225 5.21 10.76 1.76
CA GLU A 225 3.96 10.01 1.82
C GLU A 225 2.83 10.66 1.03
N GLY A 226 3.12 11.60 0.12
CA GLY A 226 2.20 12.07 -0.91
C GLY A 226 2.48 11.47 -2.29
N TRP A 227 1.68 11.86 -3.27
CA TRP A 227 2.00 11.72 -4.70
C TRP A 227 2.69 13.01 -5.16
N GLU A 228 3.86 12.89 -5.81
CA GLU A 228 4.63 14.05 -6.27
C GLU A 228 5.30 13.76 -7.62
N THR A 229 5.15 14.71 -8.54
CA THR A 229 5.64 14.65 -9.91
C THR A 229 6.90 15.48 -10.11
N ARG A 230 7.57 15.31 -11.27
CA ARG A 230 8.69 16.17 -11.65
C ARG A 230 8.20 17.57 -12.01
N ARG A 231 9.03 18.58 -11.71
CA ARG A 231 8.82 19.95 -12.21
C ARG A 231 8.70 19.96 -13.73
N LYS A 232 7.58 20.47 -14.24
CA LYS A 232 7.31 20.59 -15.65
C LYS A 232 7.91 21.88 -16.19
N ARG A 233 8.53 21.78 -17.38
CA ARG A 233 9.14 22.90 -18.11
C ARG A 233 8.50 23.13 -19.48
N VAL A 234 7.44 22.38 -19.77
CA VAL A 234 6.67 22.44 -21.01
C VAL A 234 5.21 22.67 -20.68
N PRO A 235 4.40 23.26 -21.58
CA PRO A 235 2.96 23.40 -21.36
C PRO A 235 2.31 22.05 -21.06
N GLY A 236 1.36 22.04 -20.13
CA GLY A 236 0.61 20.84 -19.75
C GLY A 236 0.29 20.81 -18.26
N PHE A 237 -0.16 19.65 -17.81
CA PHE A 237 -0.51 19.36 -16.43
C PHE A 237 -0.16 17.90 -16.10
N ASP A 238 -0.11 17.56 -14.82
CA ASP A 238 0.00 16.17 -14.37
C ASP A 238 -1.36 15.64 -13.91
N TRP A 239 -1.54 14.33 -14.04
CA TRP A 239 -2.82 13.69 -13.77
C TRP A 239 -2.66 12.30 -13.19
N ILE A 240 -3.67 11.91 -12.43
CA ILE A 240 -3.78 10.61 -11.77
C ILE A 240 -5.23 10.13 -11.81
N VAL A 241 -5.43 8.86 -12.14
CA VAL A 241 -6.75 8.24 -12.26
C VAL A 241 -6.96 7.26 -11.11
N VAL A 242 -8.03 7.51 -10.35
CA VAL A 242 -8.48 6.68 -9.24
C VAL A 242 -9.73 5.93 -9.68
N LYS A 243 -9.70 4.60 -9.57
CA LYS A 243 -10.89 3.76 -9.60
C LYS A 243 -11.52 3.80 -8.21
N LEU A 244 -12.79 4.18 -8.16
CA LEU A 244 -13.55 4.22 -6.94
C LEU A 244 -13.83 2.80 -6.44
N ALA A 245 -13.96 2.65 -5.13
CA ALA A 245 -14.34 1.42 -4.44
C ALA A 245 -15.58 0.76 -5.07
N THR A 246 -16.57 1.59 -5.39
CA THR A 246 -17.80 1.22 -6.09
C THR A 246 -18.28 2.42 -6.90
N ALA A 247 -19.18 2.19 -7.86
CA ALA A 247 -19.91 3.27 -8.49
C ALA A 247 -20.63 4.11 -7.43
N GLY A 248 -20.65 5.43 -7.60
CA GLY A 248 -21.33 6.30 -6.65
C GLY A 248 -21.44 7.74 -7.10
N THR A 249 -22.30 8.50 -6.41
CA THR A 249 -22.51 9.92 -6.66
C THR A 249 -21.72 10.74 -5.64
N LEU A 250 -20.81 11.58 -6.12
CA LEU A 250 -19.92 12.37 -5.26
C LEU A 250 -20.68 13.53 -4.61
N ARG A 251 -20.42 13.75 -3.31
CA ARG A 251 -21.01 14.85 -2.51
C ARG A 251 -19.98 15.81 -1.95
N ARG A 252 -18.76 15.32 -1.69
CA ARG A 252 -17.64 16.11 -1.19
C ARG A 252 -16.33 15.58 -1.75
N ALA A 253 -15.42 16.48 -2.12
CA ALA A 253 -14.05 16.15 -2.45
C ALA A 253 -13.10 16.89 -1.50
N GLU A 254 -12.03 16.22 -1.08
CA GLU A 254 -10.94 16.85 -0.35
C GLU A 254 -9.64 16.66 -1.12
N VAL A 255 -8.92 17.76 -1.37
CA VAL A 255 -7.57 17.77 -1.94
C VAL A 255 -6.64 18.34 -0.89
N ASP A 256 -5.89 17.46 -0.22
CA ASP A 256 -4.94 17.85 0.83
C ASP A 256 -3.54 18.00 0.23
N THR A 257 -2.93 19.15 0.45
CA THR A 257 -1.55 19.49 0.06
C THR A 257 -0.60 19.47 1.27
N HIS A 258 -0.98 18.79 2.35
CA HIS A 258 -0.17 18.65 3.56
C HIS A 258 1.31 18.35 3.25
N PHE A 259 2.23 19.01 3.95
CA PHE A 259 3.68 18.98 3.74
C PHE A 259 4.22 19.56 2.42
N PHE A 260 3.38 19.79 1.40
CA PHE A 260 3.79 20.45 0.17
C PHE A 260 3.74 21.97 0.35
N LYS A 261 4.85 22.54 0.83
CA LYS A 261 4.95 23.95 1.22
C LYS A 261 5.40 24.87 0.09
N GLY A 262 6.29 24.38 -0.78
CA GLY A 262 6.84 25.14 -1.91
C GLY A 262 6.67 24.45 -3.26
N ASN A 263 6.12 23.24 -3.27
CA ASN A 263 5.96 22.35 -4.41
C ASN A 263 4.53 21.77 -4.48
N PHE A 264 3.56 22.43 -3.84
CA PHE A 264 2.15 22.15 -4.10
C PHE A 264 1.78 22.66 -5.50
N PRO A 265 0.82 22.04 -6.19
CA PRO A 265 0.33 22.54 -7.46
C PRO A 265 -0.43 23.86 -7.29
N ASP A 266 -0.35 24.75 -8.28
CA ASP A 266 -1.02 26.05 -8.23
C ASP A 266 -2.55 25.91 -8.20
N ARG A 267 -3.03 24.92 -8.96
CA ARG A 267 -4.46 24.59 -9.13
C ARG A 267 -4.67 23.10 -9.27
N CYS A 268 -5.89 22.65 -9.02
CA CYS A 268 -6.37 21.34 -9.43
C CYS A 268 -7.74 21.38 -10.11
N SER A 269 -8.10 20.31 -10.80
CA SER A 269 -9.48 20.04 -11.26
C SER A 269 -9.78 18.55 -11.09
N LEU A 270 -11.07 18.19 -11.04
CA LEU A 270 -11.53 16.81 -11.02
C LEU A 270 -12.43 16.53 -12.21
N GLU A 271 -12.29 15.34 -12.78
CA GLU A 271 -13.18 14.82 -13.82
C GLU A 271 -13.65 13.43 -13.45
N GLY A 272 -14.90 13.09 -13.78
CA GLY A 272 -15.53 11.82 -13.48
C GLY A 272 -15.96 11.07 -14.74
N ILE A 273 -15.93 9.74 -14.68
CA ILE A 273 -16.47 8.88 -15.74
C ILE A 273 -17.14 7.65 -15.15
N HIS A 274 -18.21 7.21 -15.80
CA HIS A 274 -18.83 5.92 -15.56
C HIS A 274 -18.39 4.96 -16.68
N LEU A 275 -17.81 3.83 -16.29
CA LEU A 275 -17.43 2.75 -17.19
C LEU A 275 -18.23 1.51 -16.82
N GLU A 276 -18.89 0.91 -17.82
CA GLU A 276 -19.62 -0.35 -17.68
C GLU A 276 -18.65 -1.55 -17.72
N GLU A 277 -17.61 -1.45 -18.56
CA GLU A 277 -16.62 -2.50 -18.77
C GLU A 277 -15.25 -2.10 -18.20
N PRO A 278 -14.45 -3.06 -17.70
CA PRO A 278 -13.08 -2.80 -17.29
C PRO A 278 -12.24 -2.28 -18.47
N LEU A 279 -11.53 -1.17 -18.25
CA LEU A 279 -10.60 -0.62 -19.22
C LEU A 279 -9.16 -0.92 -18.79
N LEU A 280 -8.42 -1.62 -19.65
CA LEU A 280 -7.05 -2.04 -19.37
C LEU A 280 -6.01 -0.92 -19.58
N ASP A 281 -6.25 -0.02 -20.54
CA ASP A 281 -5.29 1.03 -20.91
C ASP A 281 -5.91 2.43 -20.84
N PHE A 282 -5.99 2.97 -19.62
CA PHE A 282 -6.43 4.33 -19.37
C PHE A 282 -5.51 5.39 -19.97
N ALA A 283 -4.21 5.09 -20.11
CA ALA A 283 -3.22 6.08 -20.56
C ALA A 283 -3.41 6.42 -22.04
N ASN A 284 -3.83 5.44 -22.86
CA ASN A 284 -4.04 5.62 -24.29
C ASN A 284 -5.52 5.77 -24.70
N ALA A 285 -6.46 5.70 -23.75
CA ALA A 285 -7.89 5.81 -24.03
C ALA A 285 -8.36 7.26 -24.25
N THR A 286 -8.02 7.83 -25.40
CA THR A 286 -8.35 9.22 -25.79
C THR A 286 -9.84 9.45 -26.11
N HIS A 287 -10.60 8.38 -26.33
CA HIS A 287 -12.03 8.44 -26.66
C HIS A 287 -12.94 8.58 -25.43
N LEU A 288 -12.39 8.49 -24.22
CA LEU A 288 -13.16 8.56 -22.98
C LEU A 288 -13.77 9.95 -22.78
N LYS A 289 -15.08 9.97 -22.56
CA LYS A 289 -15.85 11.19 -22.31
C LYS A 289 -15.90 11.48 -20.82
N TRP A 290 -14.82 12.07 -20.32
CA TRP A 290 -14.75 12.60 -18.96
C TRP A 290 -15.73 13.76 -18.77
N LYS A 291 -16.44 13.77 -17.65
CA LYS A 291 -17.33 14.87 -17.24
C LYS A 291 -16.63 15.72 -16.20
N GLU A 292 -16.65 17.03 -16.34
CA GLU A 292 -16.07 17.94 -15.34
C GLU A 292 -16.83 17.84 -14.02
N LEU A 293 -16.13 17.40 -12.95
CA LEU A 293 -16.66 17.32 -11.59
C LEU A 293 -16.34 18.59 -10.80
N LEU A 294 -15.10 19.06 -10.90
CA LEU A 294 -14.60 20.26 -10.23
C LEU A 294 -13.83 21.09 -11.25
N PRO A 295 -14.25 22.33 -11.57
CA PRO A 295 -13.46 23.22 -12.42
C PRO A 295 -12.13 23.58 -11.77
N GLN A 296 -11.19 24.14 -12.54
CA GLN A 296 -9.88 24.53 -12.01
C GLN A 296 -9.97 25.46 -10.80
N SER A 297 -9.58 24.92 -9.65
CA SER A 297 -9.64 25.59 -8.34
C SER A 297 -8.24 25.90 -7.85
N LYS A 298 -8.06 27.07 -7.23
CA LYS A 298 -6.78 27.51 -6.65
C LYS A 298 -6.48 26.68 -5.40
N LEU A 299 -5.21 26.28 -5.26
CA LEU A 299 -4.72 25.60 -4.06
C LEU A 299 -3.79 26.52 -3.25
N GLN A 300 -3.63 26.15 -1.99
CA GLN A 300 -2.76 26.76 -1.00
C GLN A 300 -1.75 25.72 -0.51
N ALA A 301 -0.60 26.19 -0.05
CA ALA A 301 0.44 25.36 0.53
C ALA A 301 -0.01 24.71 1.84
N ASP A 302 0.31 23.43 2.06
CA ASP A 302 0.11 22.73 3.33
C ASP A 302 -1.34 22.83 3.87
N HIS A 303 -2.32 22.71 2.97
CA HIS A 303 -3.73 22.98 3.25
C HIS A 303 -4.66 21.86 2.75
N CYS A 304 -5.72 21.59 3.52
CA CYS A 304 -6.79 20.68 3.14
C CYS A 304 -7.96 21.47 2.51
N HIS A 305 -8.14 21.31 1.21
CA HIS A 305 -9.18 21.99 0.45
C HIS A 305 -10.42 21.11 0.38
N VAL A 306 -11.54 21.61 0.88
CA VAL A 306 -12.83 20.90 0.87
C VAL A 306 -13.74 21.53 -0.17
N PHE A 307 -14.24 20.73 -1.10
CA PHE A 307 -15.13 21.13 -2.18
C PHE A 307 -16.46 20.38 -2.05
N ASP A 308 -17.52 21.13 -1.76
CA ASP A 308 -18.88 20.60 -1.61
C ASP A 308 -19.80 21.26 -2.65
N LYS A 309 -19.82 22.60 -2.67
CA LYS A 309 -20.73 23.40 -3.50
C LYS A 309 -20.20 23.61 -4.92
N GLU A 310 -18.89 23.48 -5.08
CA GLU A 310 -18.16 23.64 -6.33
C GLU A 310 -18.27 22.38 -7.20
N LEU A 311 -18.68 21.25 -6.61
CA LEU A 311 -18.86 19.99 -7.32
C LEU A 311 -20.10 20.04 -8.19
N LYS A 312 -19.94 19.61 -9.44
CA LYS A 312 -21.03 19.40 -10.38
C LYS A 312 -21.62 18.01 -10.20
N ASP A 313 -22.94 17.91 -10.22
CA ASP A 313 -23.63 16.62 -10.29
C ASP A 313 -23.52 16.07 -11.72
N VAL A 314 -22.80 14.96 -11.86
CA VAL A 314 -22.58 14.27 -13.13
C VAL A 314 -23.21 12.87 -13.15
N GLY A 315 -23.99 12.53 -12.13
CA GLY A 315 -24.51 11.21 -11.83
C GLY A 315 -23.45 10.24 -11.28
N PRO A 316 -23.79 8.94 -11.16
CA PRO A 316 -22.88 7.91 -10.67
C PRO A 316 -21.64 7.76 -11.55
N ILE A 317 -20.47 7.70 -10.94
CA ILE A 317 -19.17 7.52 -11.60
C ILE A 317 -18.43 6.34 -11.00
N THR A 318 -17.52 5.73 -11.77
CA THR A 318 -16.67 4.62 -11.32
C THR A 318 -15.20 5.03 -11.21
N HIS A 319 -14.80 6.10 -11.90
CA HIS A 319 -13.43 6.60 -11.87
C HIS A 319 -13.42 8.13 -11.78
N VAL A 320 -12.38 8.65 -11.12
CA VAL A 320 -12.07 10.08 -11.05
C VAL A 320 -10.65 10.33 -11.51
N ARG A 321 -10.46 11.36 -12.34
CA ARG A 321 -9.16 11.88 -12.71
C ARG A 321 -8.92 13.19 -11.96
N LEU A 322 -7.87 13.23 -11.16
CA LEU A 322 -7.33 14.45 -10.57
C LEU A 322 -6.27 15.01 -11.51
N ASN A 323 -6.45 16.27 -11.91
CA ASN A 323 -5.46 17.02 -12.68
C ASN A 323 -4.84 18.10 -11.78
N ILE A 324 -3.52 18.25 -11.82
CA ILE A 324 -2.76 19.25 -11.07
C ILE A 324 -1.97 20.13 -12.02
N PHE A 325 -1.99 21.45 -11.80
CA PHE A 325 -1.47 22.43 -12.75
C PHE A 325 -0.33 23.26 -12.15
N PRO A 326 0.82 23.41 -12.85
CA PRO A 326 1.27 22.58 -13.98
C PRO A 326 1.81 21.19 -13.54
N ASP A 327 2.22 21.07 -12.28
CA ASP A 327 2.84 19.92 -11.63
C ASP A 327 2.87 20.17 -10.11
N GLY A 328 3.40 19.23 -9.34
CA GLY A 328 3.62 19.40 -7.90
C GLY A 328 3.28 18.14 -7.11
N GLY A 329 2.98 18.33 -5.83
CA GLY A 329 2.59 17.23 -4.95
C GLY A 329 1.27 17.43 -4.22
N VAL A 330 0.57 16.31 -4.05
CA VAL A 330 -0.71 16.22 -3.33
C VAL A 330 -0.57 15.12 -2.28
N SER A 331 -0.92 15.43 -1.05
CA SER A 331 -0.87 14.50 0.08
C SER A 331 -1.99 13.48 -0.02
N ARG A 332 -3.24 13.93 -0.09
CA ARG A 332 -4.41 13.04 -0.13
C ARG A 332 -5.50 13.55 -1.07
N LEU A 333 -6.22 12.60 -1.65
CA LEU A 333 -7.51 12.80 -2.29
C LEU A 333 -8.56 12.00 -1.53
N ARG A 334 -9.63 12.67 -1.08
CA ARG A 334 -10.82 12.03 -0.50
C ARG A 334 -12.02 12.33 -1.37
N LEU A 335 -12.83 11.33 -1.66
CA LEU A 335 -13.99 11.46 -2.54
C LEU A 335 -15.22 10.86 -1.86
N PHE A 336 -15.87 11.67 -1.02
CA PHE A 336 -17.03 11.24 -0.25
C PHE A 336 -18.29 11.25 -1.11
N GLY A 337 -18.95 10.10 -1.20
CA GLY A 337 -20.16 9.95 -2.00
C GLY A 337 -21.10 8.89 -1.47
N GLU A 338 -22.26 8.81 -2.11
CA GLU A 338 -23.26 7.77 -1.91
C GLU A 338 -22.95 6.62 -2.87
N PRO A 339 -22.70 5.39 -2.37
CA PRO A 339 -22.63 4.20 -3.22
C PRO A 339 -23.92 4.03 -4.03
N ALA A 340 -23.78 3.71 -5.33
CA ALA A 340 -24.89 3.47 -6.24
C ALA A 340 -25.54 2.09 -6.05
#